data_AF-A0A966YLB5-F1
#
_entry.id   AF-A0A966YLB5-F1
#
_cell.length_a   1.000
_cell.length_b   1.000
_cell.length_c   1.000
_cell.angle_alpha   90.00
_cell.angle_beta   90.00
_cell.angle_gamma   90.00
#
_symmetry.space_group_name_H-M   'P 1'
#
loop_
_entity.id
_entity.type
_entity.pdbx_description
1 polymer ?
#
loop_
_entity_poly.entity_id
_entity_poly.type
_entity_poly.pdbx_seq_one_letter_code
_entity_poly.pdbx_strand_id
1 'polypeptide(L)'
;MHIYDSRYPTAPDAVLRPPDASPADYAEAQAALGSERVVVVQPTTYGFDNRCQIAAMATFGAAARGVMVVDSSTRAPTLKKLTALGVRGARFHMLPGGAVGWDELEPTAATVA
;
A
#
# COMPACT_ATOMS: atom_id res chain seq x y z
N MET A 1 5.59 -6.07 -3.30
CA MET A 1 6.73 -5.68 -2.43
C MET A 1 6.27 -4.56 -1.49
N HIS A 2 7.06 -4.21 -0.47
CA HIS A 2 6.78 -3.12 0.47
C HIS A 2 7.90 -2.08 0.42
N ILE A 3 7.56 -0.82 0.68
CA ILE A 3 8.50 0.29 0.83
C ILE A 3 8.43 0.74 2.28
N TYR A 4 9.60 1.02 2.86
CA TYR A 4 9.72 1.51 4.22
C TYR A 4 10.55 2.79 4.23
N ASP A 5 10.01 3.81 4.88
CA ASP A 5 10.59 5.14 5.02
C ASP A 5 10.17 5.73 6.37
N SER A 6 11.15 5.91 7.24
CA SER A 6 11.03 6.41 8.61
C SER A 6 10.47 7.84 8.71
N ARG A 7 10.37 8.58 7.61
CA ARG A 7 9.72 9.90 7.56
C ARG A 7 8.20 9.82 7.66
N TYR A 8 7.60 8.66 7.39
CA TYR A 8 6.16 8.44 7.52
C TYR A 8 5.84 7.79 8.87
N PRO A 9 4.79 8.25 9.57
CA PRO A 9 4.46 7.72 10.90
C PRO A 9 4.04 6.26 10.81
N THR A 10 4.51 5.44 11.75
CA THR A 10 4.00 4.08 11.92
C THR A 10 2.61 4.12 12.51
N ALA A 11 1.75 3.17 12.14
CA ALA A 11 0.45 2.99 12.78
C ALA A 11 0.63 2.75 14.30
N PRO A 12 -0.30 3.22 15.15
CA PRO A 12 -0.22 3.01 16.60
C PRO A 12 -0.06 1.53 16.98
N ASP A 13 -0.76 0.64 16.27
CA ASP A 13 -0.78 -0.81 16.50
C ASP A 13 0.22 -1.58 15.63
N ALA A 14 1.23 -0.90 15.07
CA ALA A 14 2.23 -1.53 14.22
C ALA A 14 3.07 -2.56 14.99
N VAL A 15 2.89 -3.84 14.65
CA VAL A 15 3.67 -4.96 15.19
C VAL A 15 5.08 -5.03 14.58
N LEU A 16 5.22 -4.68 13.29
CA LEU A 16 6.48 -4.73 12.57
C LEU A 16 6.98 -3.32 12.25
N ARG A 17 8.26 -3.08 12.51
CA ARG A 17 8.98 -1.84 12.20
C ARG A 17 10.31 -2.17 11.51
N PRO A 18 10.27 -2.60 10.23
CA PRO A 18 11.49 -2.90 9.48
C PRO A 18 12.36 -1.65 9.30
N PRO A 19 13.66 -1.80 9.02
CA PRO A 19 14.49 -0.68 8.59
C PRO A 19 13.98 -0.12 7.25
N ASP A 20 14.46 1.09 6.91
CA ASP A 20 14.12 1.74 5.65
C ASP A 20 14.51 0.86 4.45
N ALA A 21 13.63 0.84 3.45
CA ALA A 21 13.80 0.14 2.18
C ALA A 21 13.12 0.97 1.10
N SER A 22 13.93 1.67 0.32
CA SER A 22 13.53 2.71 -0.62
C SER A 22 13.21 2.16 -2.02
N PRO A 23 12.59 2.98 -2.89
CA PRO A 23 12.44 2.64 -4.30
C PRO A 23 13.78 2.39 -5.02
N ALA A 24 14.87 3.07 -4.59
CA ALA A 24 16.19 2.89 -5.17
C ALA A 24 16.77 1.51 -4.84
N ASP A 25 16.61 1.06 -3.60
CA ASP A 25 17.03 -0.29 -3.18
C ASP A 25 16.29 -1.36 -4.00
N TYR A 26 15.00 -1.14 -4.27
CA TYR A 26 14.24 -2.06 -5.12
C TYR A 26 14.63 -1.99 -6.59
N ALA A 27 15.07 -0.84 -7.11
CA ALA A 27 15.51 -0.73 -8.50
C ALA A 27 16.73 -1.63 -8.79
N GLU A 28 17.64 -1.79 -7.83
CA GLU A 28 18.75 -2.74 -7.92
C GLU A 28 18.26 -4.19 -8.02
N ALA A 29 17.29 -4.56 -7.19
CA ALA A 29 16.65 -5.88 -7.24
C ALA A 29 15.90 -6.09 -8.56
N GLN A 30 15.22 -5.07 -9.08
CA GLN A 30 14.53 -5.15 -10.37
C GLN A 30 15.50 -5.41 -11.52
N ALA A 31 16.64 -4.72 -11.54
CA ALA A 31 17.67 -4.89 -12.55
C ALA A 31 18.27 -6.31 -12.50
N ALA A 32 18.57 -6.81 -11.31
CA ALA A 32 19.10 -8.16 -11.11
C ALA A 32 18.11 -9.26 -11.53
N LEU A 33 16.81 -9.05 -11.30
CA LEU A 33 15.75 -10.02 -11.62
C LEU A 33 15.16 -9.85 -13.03
N GLY A 34 15.54 -8.81 -13.77
CA GLY A 34 14.97 -8.51 -15.09
C GLY A 34 13.48 -8.12 -15.05
N SER A 35 13.01 -7.55 -13.94
CA SER A 35 11.60 -7.19 -13.77
C SER A 35 11.32 -5.73 -14.11
N GLU A 36 10.32 -5.48 -14.95
CA GLU A 36 10.02 -4.13 -15.46
C GLU A 36 8.88 -3.42 -14.74
N ARG A 37 8.07 -4.15 -13.95
CA ARG A 37 6.85 -3.64 -13.32
C ARG A 37 6.80 -4.04 -11.86
N VAL A 38 6.11 -3.24 -11.05
CA VAL A 38 6.01 -3.46 -9.61
C VAL A 38 4.59 -3.26 -9.10
N VAL A 39 4.18 -4.13 -8.17
CA VAL A 39 3.02 -3.89 -7.32
C VAL A 39 3.53 -3.55 -5.92
N VAL A 40 3.37 -2.30 -5.54
CA VAL A 40 3.67 -1.83 -4.18
C VAL A 40 2.43 -2.13 -3.34
N VAL A 41 2.60 -2.91 -2.28
CA VAL A 41 1.51 -3.31 -1.38
C VAL A 41 1.71 -2.57 -0.06
N GLN A 42 0.65 -2.01 0.51
CA GLN A 42 0.70 -1.31 1.79
C GLN A 42 1.13 -2.28 2.91
N PRO A 43 2.24 -2.05 3.63
CA PRO A 43 2.62 -2.87 4.77
C PRO A 43 1.73 -2.55 5.99
N THR A 44 1.64 -3.47 6.94
CA THR A 44 0.90 -3.23 8.20
C THR A 44 1.51 -2.11 9.03
N THR A 45 2.81 -1.86 8.87
CA THR A 45 3.57 -0.81 9.55
C THR A 45 2.91 0.57 9.47
N TYR A 46 2.22 0.89 8.37
CA TYR A 46 1.61 2.20 8.15
C TYR A 46 0.07 2.21 8.29
N GLY A 47 -0.57 1.04 8.48
CA GLY A 47 -2.03 0.94 8.59
C GLY A 47 -2.75 1.63 7.42
N PHE A 48 -3.69 2.52 7.72
CA PHE A 48 -4.44 3.33 6.74
C PHE A 48 -3.65 4.48 6.12
N ASP A 49 -2.45 4.79 6.60
CA ASP A 49 -1.62 5.85 6.01
C ASP A 49 -0.90 5.34 4.75
N ASN A 50 -1.58 5.45 3.62
CA ASN A 50 -1.05 5.01 2.32
C ASN A 50 -0.07 6.02 1.68
N ARG A 51 0.35 7.10 2.37
CA ARG A 51 1.17 8.17 1.77
C ARG A 51 2.56 7.70 1.35
N CYS A 52 3.23 6.87 2.16
CA CYS A 52 4.53 6.28 1.83
C CYS A 52 4.45 5.48 0.53
N GLN A 53 3.44 4.62 0.41
CA GLN A 53 3.18 3.82 -0.79
C GLN A 53 2.89 4.69 -2.02
N ILE A 54 2.06 5.74 -1.89
CA ILE A 54 1.75 6.66 -3.00
C ILE A 54 3.02 7.35 -3.50
N ALA A 55 3.86 7.84 -2.58
CA ALA A 55 5.12 8.49 -2.93
C ALA A 55 6.05 7.54 -3.68
N ALA A 56 6.17 6.29 -3.24
CA ALA A 56 6.96 5.28 -3.93
C ALA A 56 6.40 4.95 -5.32
N MET A 57 5.09 4.78 -5.44
CA MET A 57 4.45 4.56 -6.74
C MET A 57 4.72 5.70 -7.72
N ALA A 58 4.75 6.95 -7.24
CA ALA A 58 5.11 8.10 -8.07
C ALA A 58 6.54 8.03 -8.58
N THR A 59 7.50 7.53 -7.78
CA THR A 59 8.90 7.31 -8.20
C THR A 59 9.01 6.29 -9.34
N PHE A 60 8.23 5.21 -9.29
CA PHE A 60 8.21 4.17 -10.34
C PHE A 60 7.36 4.56 -11.57
N GLY A 61 6.51 5.58 -11.45
CA GLY A 61 5.66 6.07 -12.52
C GLY A 61 4.68 5.01 -13.07
N ALA A 62 4.54 4.95 -14.39
CA ALA A 62 3.56 4.09 -15.06
C ALA A 62 3.79 2.58 -14.80
N ALA A 63 5.00 2.19 -14.42
CA ALA A 63 5.39 0.81 -14.12
C ALA A 63 4.85 0.29 -12.78
N ALA A 64 4.35 1.17 -11.91
CA ALA A 64 3.81 0.78 -10.61
C ALA A 64 2.28 0.69 -10.57
N ARG A 65 1.80 -0.28 -9.79
CA ARG A 65 0.42 -0.33 -9.29
C ARG A 65 0.41 -0.51 -7.79
N GLY A 66 -0.69 -0.10 -7.16
CA GLY A 66 -0.85 -0.11 -5.71
C GLY A 66 -1.92 -1.09 -5.23
N VAL A 67 -1.67 -1.74 -4.10
CA VAL A 67 -2.69 -2.42 -3.30
C VAL A 67 -2.70 -1.79 -1.90
N MET A 68 -3.78 -1.10 -1.55
CA MET A 68 -3.86 -0.20 -0.39
C MET A 68 -4.69 -0.75 0.75
N VAL A 69 -4.53 -0.17 1.93
CA VAL A 69 -5.47 -0.39 3.05
C VAL A 69 -6.53 0.70 3.00
N VAL A 70 -7.78 0.30 2.79
CA VAL A 70 -9.00 1.12 2.81
C VAL A 70 -10.09 0.32 3.51
N ASP A 71 -11.12 1.01 3.97
CA ASP A 71 -12.30 0.43 4.62
C ASP A 71 -13.60 0.98 4.01
N SER A 72 -14.75 0.55 4.52
CA SER A 72 -16.07 0.98 4.05
C SER A 72 -16.36 2.46 4.29
N SER A 73 -15.61 3.12 5.18
CA SER A 73 -15.70 4.56 5.44
C SER A 73 -15.00 5.41 4.37
N THR A 74 -14.17 4.78 3.53
CA THR A 74 -13.40 5.47 2.50
C THR A 74 -14.32 6.00 1.39
N ARG A 75 -14.48 7.32 1.33
CA ARG A 75 -15.42 7.98 0.42
C ARG A 75 -15.06 7.81 -1.07
N ALA A 76 -16.08 7.72 -1.92
CA ALA A 76 -15.93 7.54 -3.37
C ALA A 76 -14.97 8.54 -4.07
N PRO A 77 -14.93 9.85 -3.74
CA PRO A 77 -13.94 10.76 -4.34
C PRO A 77 -12.49 10.39 -4.00
N THR A 78 -12.25 9.87 -2.80
CA THR A 78 -10.93 9.38 -2.38
C THR A 78 -10.58 8.12 -3.18
N LEU A 79 -11.50 7.16 -3.30
CA LEU A 79 -11.29 5.95 -4.10
C LEU A 79 -10.95 6.29 -5.56
N LYS A 80 -11.69 7.21 -6.20
CA LYS A 80 -11.39 7.69 -7.56
C LYS A 80 -10.00 8.29 -7.67
N LYS A 81 -9.58 9.09 -6.69
CA LYS A 81 -8.22 9.65 -6.63
C LYS A 81 -7.17 8.55 -6.53
N LEU A 82 -7.37 7.55 -5.68
CA LEU A 82 -6.47 6.41 -5.56
C LEU A 82 -6.38 5.62 -6.88
N THR A 83 -7.51 5.38 -7.55
CA THR A 83 -7.53 4.77 -8.89
C THR A 83 -6.75 5.60 -9.91
N ALA A 84 -6.91 6.93 -9.91
CA ALA A 84 -6.14 7.81 -10.80
C ALA A 84 -4.62 7.75 -10.53
N LEU A 85 -4.22 7.55 -9.28
CA LEU A 85 -2.83 7.35 -8.87
C LEU A 85 -2.27 5.95 -9.17
N GLY A 86 -3.06 5.05 -9.76
CA GLY A 86 -2.61 3.70 -10.16
C GLY A 86 -2.91 2.59 -9.14
N VAL A 87 -3.73 2.84 -8.12
CA VAL A 87 -4.17 1.82 -7.15
C VAL A 87 -5.22 0.91 -7.79
N ARG A 88 -5.06 -0.40 -7.65
CA ARG A 88 -5.90 -1.41 -8.31
C ARG A 88 -6.37 -2.53 -7.37
N GLY A 89 -6.13 -2.41 -6.07
CA GLY A 89 -6.65 -3.36 -5.10
C GLY A 89 -6.68 -2.82 -3.69
N ALA A 90 -7.48 -3.47 -2.85
CA ALA A 90 -7.50 -3.29 -1.40
C ALA A 90 -6.82 -4.48 -0.72
N ARG A 91 -6.21 -4.26 0.44
CA ARG A 91 -5.50 -5.26 1.23
C ARG A 91 -6.28 -5.57 2.51
N PHE A 92 -6.70 -6.83 2.63
CA PHE A 92 -7.20 -7.40 3.87
C PHE A 92 -6.14 -8.33 4.44
N HIS A 93 -5.61 -8.00 5.61
CA HIS A 93 -4.58 -8.79 6.27
C HIS A 93 -5.09 -9.23 7.63
N MET A 94 -5.45 -10.51 7.76
CA MET A 94 -6.15 -11.07 8.92
C MET A 94 -5.20 -11.67 9.98
N LEU A 95 -3.91 -11.36 9.90
CA LEU A 95 -2.90 -11.72 10.90
C LEU A 95 -2.61 -10.49 11.79
N PRO A 96 -1.90 -10.66 12.93
CA PRO A 96 -1.57 -9.56 13.82
C PRO A 96 -0.98 -8.33 13.10
N GLY A 97 -1.46 -7.15 13.46
CA GLY A 97 -1.10 -5.87 12.83
C GLY A 97 -1.93 -5.52 11.58
N GLY A 98 -2.88 -6.37 11.18
CA GLY A 98 -3.90 -6.01 10.19
C GLY A 98 -4.76 -4.84 10.65
N ALA A 99 -5.02 -3.89 9.74
CA ALA A 99 -5.80 -2.69 10.04
C ALA A 99 -7.31 -2.84 9.80
N VAL A 100 -7.72 -3.87 9.05
CA VAL A 100 -9.10 -4.07 8.61
C VAL A 100 -9.53 -5.50 8.95
N GLY A 101 -10.62 -5.63 9.69
CA GLY A 101 -11.19 -6.90 10.15
C GLY A 101 -12.08 -7.59 9.11
N TRP A 102 -12.55 -8.79 9.45
CA TRP A 102 -13.44 -9.60 8.59
C TRP A 102 -14.79 -8.93 8.32
N ASP A 103 -15.30 -8.22 9.31
CA ASP A 103 -16.55 -7.44 9.27
C ASP A 103 -16.55 -6.34 8.20
N GLU A 104 -15.37 -5.82 7.85
CA GLU A 104 -15.20 -4.78 6.84
C GLU A 104 -15.00 -5.32 5.41
N LEU A 105 -14.78 -6.63 5.23
CA LEU A 105 -14.46 -7.20 3.92
C LEU A 105 -15.57 -7.00 2.90
N GLU A 106 -16.79 -7.44 3.21
CA GLU A 106 -17.94 -7.31 2.30
C GLU A 106 -18.34 -5.84 2.09
N PRO A 107 -18.50 -5.01 3.15
CA PRO A 107 -18.82 -3.59 2.99
C PRO A 107 -17.80 -2.83 2.13
N THR A 108 -16.51 -3.08 2.34
CA THR A 108 -15.45 -2.44 1.54
C THR A 108 -15.44 -2.97 0.11
N ALA A 109 -15.62 -4.28 -0.11
CA ALA A 109 -15.69 -4.85 -1.45
C ALA A 109 -16.80 -4.21 -2.30
N ALA A 110 -17.95 -3.92 -1.70
CA ALA A 110 -19.07 -3.27 -2.37
C ALA A 110 -18.78 -1.81 -2.80
N THR A 111 -17.84 -1.12 -2.15
CA THR A 111 -17.50 0.28 -2.48
C THR A 111 -16.36 0.41 -3.49
N VAL A 112 -15.54 -0.63 -3.64
CA VAL A 112 -14.37 -0.65 -4.55
C VAL A 112 -14.61 -1.44 -5.86
N ALA A 113 -15.76 -2.11 -5.98
CA ALA A 113 -16.18 -2.85 -7.17
C ALA A 113 -16.53 -1.95 -8.36
#